data_AF-A0A9R0W340-F1
#
_entry.id   AF-A0A9R0W340-F1
#
_cell.length_a   1.000
_cell.length_b   1.000
_cell.length_c   1.000
_cell.angle_alpha   90.00
_cell.angle_beta   90.00
_cell.angle_gamma   90.00
#
_symmetry.space_group_name_H-M   'P 1'
#
loop_
_entity.id
_entity.type
_entity.pdbx_description
1 polymer ?
#
loop_
_entity_poly.entity_id
_entity_poly.type
_entity_poly.pdbx_seq_one_letter_code
_entity_poly.pdbx_strand_id
1 'polypeptide(L)'
;MATGAINVVRGTKSSDEELFQIYSHSESIALVVDSPQFFNRLAESFISRINARFVVLLWGDKSSLNSKAVMDIPVYDYNDITELGRENRNALCYSSELSEQGQQGVFEAIGPEDVATLIYTSGTGGTPKGVMLTHRNLLHQINNLWEIVPAVPGDRFLSMLPPWHAYERSTEYFIFTHGIQQVYTTVKHLKADLQQHQPHYIISVPLVYETLYSSIQRQISASSPARETVALALIKISLLFMEAKKIYEV
;
A
#
# COMPACT_ATOMS: atom_id res chain seq x y z
N MET A 1 10.72 -7.86 -0.97
CA MET A 1 11.09 -8.49 -2.25
C MET A 1 12.50 -9.07 -2.25
N ALA A 2 13.46 -8.49 -1.50
CA ALA A 2 14.85 -8.95 -1.47
C ALA A 2 15.10 -10.40 -1.00
N THR A 3 14.09 -11.11 -0.48
CA THR A 3 14.21 -12.50 0.00
C THR A 3 13.69 -13.54 -0.99
N GLY A 4 13.16 -13.13 -2.14
CA GLY A 4 12.50 -14.02 -3.11
C GLY A 4 11.09 -14.46 -2.69
N ALA A 5 10.64 -14.11 -1.49
CA ALA A 5 9.28 -14.42 -1.04
C ALA A 5 8.22 -13.65 -1.85
N ILE A 6 7.20 -14.38 -2.31
CA ILE A 6 6.04 -13.83 -3.01
C ILE A 6 5.11 -13.16 -2.00
N ASN A 7 4.89 -11.86 -2.14
CA ASN A 7 3.98 -11.14 -1.25
C ASN A 7 2.52 -11.30 -1.71
N VAL A 8 1.62 -11.72 -0.83
CA VAL A 8 0.19 -11.84 -1.08
C VAL A 8 -0.54 -10.82 -0.24
N VAL A 9 -1.09 -9.78 -0.87
CA VAL A 9 -1.62 -8.62 -0.14
C VAL A 9 -3.14 -8.54 -0.22
N ARG A 10 -3.78 -8.25 0.92
CA ARG A 10 -5.21 -7.95 1.00
C ARG A 10 -5.52 -6.97 2.14
N GLY A 11 -6.54 -6.14 1.95
CA GLY A 11 -6.94 -5.14 2.94
C GLY A 11 -7.69 -5.73 4.14
N THR A 12 -7.55 -5.08 5.30
CA THR A 12 -8.16 -5.48 6.59
C THR A 12 -9.70 -5.45 6.61
N LYS A 13 -10.31 -4.81 5.61
CA LYS A 13 -11.77 -4.74 5.45
C LYS A 13 -12.37 -5.97 4.77
N SER A 14 -11.55 -6.86 4.20
CA SER A 14 -12.03 -8.13 3.64
C SER A 14 -12.61 -9.03 4.72
N SER A 15 -13.57 -9.86 4.31
CA SER A 15 -14.20 -10.85 5.19
C SER A 15 -13.20 -11.97 5.52
N ASP A 16 -13.40 -12.62 6.66
CA ASP A 16 -12.52 -13.70 7.10
C ASP A 16 -12.52 -14.88 6.11
N GLU A 17 -13.66 -15.14 5.48
CA GLU A 17 -13.78 -16.19 4.46
C GLU A 17 -13.05 -15.83 3.16
N GLU A 18 -13.11 -14.55 2.73
CA GLU A 18 -12.32 -14.09 1.58
C GLU A 18 -10.82 -14.20 1.86
N LEU A 19 -10.38 -13.80 3.06
CA LEU A 19 -8.99 -13.93 3.49
C LEU A 19 -8.57 -15.40 3.53
N PHE A 20 -9.42 -16.30 4.03
CA PHE A 20 -9.17 -17.75 4.07
C PHE A 20 -8.99 -18.33 2.68
N GLN A 21 -9.85 -17.95 1.74
CA GLN A 21 -9.75 -18.38 0.35
C GLN A 21 -8.45 -17.89 -0.29
N ILE A 22 -8.06 -16.63 -0.04
CA ILE A 22 -6.80 -16.07 -0.53
C ILE A 22 -5.60 -16.81 0.04
N TYR A 23 -5.56 -17.02 1.36
CA TYR A 23 -4.48 -17.76 2.03
C TYR A 23 -4.32 -19.16 1.44
N SER A 24 -5.44 -19.89 1.31
CA SER A 24 -5.44 -21.26 0.82
C SER A 24 -5.05 -21.34 -0.65
N HIS A 25 -5.59 -20.47 -1.51
CA HIS A 25 -5.30 -20.45 -2.94
C HIS A 25 -3.86 -20.02 -3.23
N SER A 26 -3.31 -19.11 -2.44
CA SER A 26 -1.93 -18.64 -2.63
C SER A 26 -0.89 -19.57 -2.03
N GLU A 27 -1.30 -20.62 -1.33
CA GLU A 27 -0.42 -21.54 -0.61
C GLU A 27 0.52 -20.78 0.36
N SER A 28 0.01 -19.69 0.94
CA SER A 28 0.77 -18.87 1.87
C SER A 28 1.21 -19.71 3.07
N ILE A 29 2.48 -19.59 3.47
CA ILE A 29 3.07 -20.35 4.58
C ILE A 29 3.26 -19.53 5.85
N ALA A 30 3.07 -18.21 5.78
CA ALA A 30 3.25 -17.28 6.89
C ALA A 30 2.32 -16.09 6.72
N LEU A 31 2.10 -15.35 7.81
CA LEU A 31 1.22 -14.19 7.82
C LEU A 31 1.93 -12.94 8.34
N VAL A 32 1.59 -11.81 7.74
CA VAL A 32 1.87 -10.48 8.29
C VAL A 32 0.54 -9.79 8.49
N VAL A 33 0.25 -9.40 9.73
CA VAL A 33 -1.05 -8.92 10.18
C VAL A 33 -0.91 -7.49 10.69
N ASP A 34 -1.87 -6.64 10.36
CA ASP A 34 -1.81 -5.19 10.64
C ASP A 34 -1.67 -4.86 12.13
N SER A 35 -2.54 -5.39 12.99
CA SER A 35 -2.55 -5.07 14.42
C SER A 35 -3.01 -6.24 15.31
N PRO A 36 -2.81 -6.17 16.65
CA PRO A 36 -3.29 -7.19 17.58
C PRO A 36 -4.81 -7.32 17.58
N GLN A 37 -5.54 -6.21 17.40
CA GLN A 37 -7.01 -6.22 17.34
C GLN A 37 -7.50 -6.95 16.08
N PHE A 38 -6.84 -6.72 14.95
CA PHE A 38 -7.17 -7.40 13.72
C PHE A 38 -6.82 -8.89 13.81
N PHE A 39 -5.67 -9.25 14.40
CA PHE A 39 -5.34 -10.64 14.71
C PHE A 39 -6.41 -11.30 15.57
N ASN A 40 -6.79 -10.67 16.69
CA ASN A 40 -7.80 -11.20 17.62
C ASN A 40 -9.16 -11.42 16.94
N ARG A 41 -9.53 -10.58 15.97
CA ARG A 41 -10.73 -10.78 15.14
C ARG A 41 -10.65 -12.05 14.29
N LEU A 42 -9.49 -12.29 13.68
CA LEU A 42 -9.25 -13.44 12.79
C LEU A 42 -9.02 -14.74 13.55
N ALA A 43 -8.75 -14.68 14.84
CA ALA A 43 -8.13 -15.75 15.59
C ALA A 43 -8.98 -17.05 15.59
N GLU A 44 -10.30 -16.91 15.82
CA GLU A 44 -11.23 -18.05 15.84
C GLU A 44 -11.72 -18.46 14.44
N SER A 45 -11.99 -17.51 13.55
CA SER A 45 -12.66 -17.73 12.26
C SER A 45 -11.72 -18.06 11.11
N PHE A 46 -10.44 -17.71 11.23
CA PHE A 46 -9.43 -17.82 10.18
C PHE A 46 -8.14 -18.48 10.70
N ILE A 47 -7.53 -17.98 11.77
CA ILE A 47 -6.21 -18.48 12.21
C ILE A 47 -6.31 -19.93 12.73
N SER A 48 -7.44 -20.31 13.34
CA SER A 48 -7.72 -21.68 13.76
C SER A 48 -7.79 -22.71 12.61
N ARG A 49 -7.95 -22.25 11.36
CA ARG A 49 -8.15 -23.10 10.17
C ARG A 49 -6.92 -23.23 9.29
N ILE A 50 -5.84 -22.50 9.60
CA ILE A 50 -4.63 -22.45 8.77
C ILE A 50 -3.47 -23.15 9.46
N ASN A 51 -2.45 -23.47 8.68
CA ASN A 51 -1.18 -23.98 9.17
C ASN A 51 -0.05 -23.03 8.75
N ALA A 52 0.05 -21.87 9.42
CA ALA A 52 1.11 -20.91 9.18
C ALA A 52 2.35 -21.28 10.01
N ARG A 53 3.54 -21.14 9.42
CA ARG A 53 4.82 -21.35 10.10
C ARG A 53 5.11 -20.30 11.16
N PHE A 54 4.65 -19.08 10.92
CA PHE A 54 4.74 -17.96 11.85
C PHE A 54 3.77 -16.84 11.47
N VAL A 55 3.51 -15.96 12.42
CA VAL A 55 2.78 -14.71 12.23
C VAL A 55 3.64 -13.54 12.67
N VAL A 56 3.61 -12.45 11.91
CA VAL A 56 4.23 -11.17 12.27
C VAL A 56 3.14 -10.12 12.46
N LEU A 57 3.15 -9.42 13.58
CA LEU A 57 2.35 -8.22 13.81
C LEU A 57 3.14 -7.00 13.31
N LEU A 58 2.58 -6.28 12.35
CA LEU A 58 3.21 -5.10 11.77
C LEU A 58 3.20 -3.92 12.76
N TRP A 59 2.09 -3.76 13.48
CA TRP A 59 1.92 -2.74 14.49
C TRP A 59 1.48 -3.33 15.82
N GLY A 60 1.80 -2.64 16.92
CA GLY A 60 1.45 -3.04 18.28
C GLY A 60 2.37 -4.13 18.85
N ASP A 61 1.97 -4.67 19.98
CA ASP A 61 2.75 -5.61 20.78
C ASP A 61 1.97 -6.93 20.95
N LYS A 62 2.67 -8.06 20.86
CA LYS A 62 2.08 -9.41 20.97
C LYS A 62 1.49 -9.71 22.35
N SER A 63 1.84 -8.95 23.40
CA SER A 63 1.19 -9.00 24.71
C SER A 63 -0.29 -8.59 24.68
N SER A 64 -0.73 -7.89 23.63
CA SER A 64 -2.13 -7.48 23.42
C SER A 64 -2.98 -8.57 22.74
N LEU A 65 -2.44 -9.75 22.53
CA LEU A 65 -3.16 -10.88 21.95
C LEU A 65 -4.00 -11.59 22.99
N ASN A 66 -5.22 -11.98 22.60
CA ASN A 66 -6.08 -12.77 23.45
C ASN A 66 -5.55 -14.21 23.51
N SER A 67 -5.13 -14.65 24.70
CA SER A 67 -4.53 -15.96 25.00
C SER A 67 -5.39 -17.20 24.72
N LYS A 68 -6.56 -17.03 24.10
CA LYS A 68 -7.49 -18.11 23.72
C LYS A 68 -7.34 -18.60 22.28
N ALA A 69 -6.54 -17.92 21.46
CA ALA A 69 -6.36 -18.32 20.08
C ALA A 69 -4.89 -18.51 19.79
N VAL A 70 -4.56 -19.73 19.33
CA VAL A 70 -3.28 -20.11 18.70
C VAL A 70 -2.16 -20.41 19.70
N MET A 71 -2.13 -21.64 20.23
CA MET A 71 -1.04 -22.10 21.10
C MET A 71 0.21 -22.57 20.33
N ASP A 72 0.11 -22.84 19.03
CA ASP A 72 1.17 -23.57 18.31
C ASP A 72 1.88 -22.80 17.19
N ILE A 73 1.43 -21.58 16.85
CA ILE A 73 2.08 -20.77 15.80
C ILE A 73 2.94 -19.68 16.46
N PRO A 74 4.26 -19.63 16.18
CA PRO A 74 5.12 -18.56 16.64
C PRO A 74 4.62 -17.18 16.17
N VAL A 75 4.47 -16.24 17.11
CA VAL A 75 4.09 -14.85 16.81
C VAL A 75 5.22 -13.90 17.17
N TYR A 76 5.55 -13.04 16.23
CA TYR A 76 6.57 -12.00 16.35
C TYR A 76 5.92 -10.62 16.20
N ASP A 77 6.37 -9.65 16.97
CA ASP A 77 6.10 -8.25 16.70
C ASP A 77 7.23 -7.59 15.89
N TYR A 78 7.06 -6.33 15.55
CA TYR A 78 8.05 -5.59 14.75
C TYR A 78 9.43 -5.50 15.43
N ASN A 79 9.47 -5.40 16.76
CA ASN A 79 10.74 -5.32 17.49
C ASN A 79 11.47 -6.66 17.45
N ASP A 80 10.76 -7.78 17.62
CA ASP A 80 11.36 -9.11 17.47
C ASP A 80 12.01 -9.28 16.08
N ILE A 81 11.29 -8.92 15.01
CA ILE A 81 11.77 -9.10 13.63
C ILE A 81 12.97 -8.21 13.33
N THR A 82 12.97 -6.96 13.82
CA THR A 82 14.10 -6.04 13.62
C THR A 82 15.34 -6.49 14.38
N GLU A 83 15.18 -7.01 15.60
CA GLU A 83 16.27 -7.55 16.39
C GLU A 83 16.85 -8.83 15.75
N LEU A 84 16.00 -9.77 15.35
CA LEU A 84 16.41 -10.96 14.59
C LEU A 84 17.17 -10.57 13.31
N GLY A 85 16.71 -9.54 12.61
CA GLY A 85 17.38 -9.01 11.42
C GLY A 85 18.76 -8.42 11.72
N ARG A 86 18.91 -7.71 12.85
CA ARG A 86 20.17 -7.13 13.31
C ARG A 86 21.19 -8.20 13.70
N GLU A 87 20.77 -9.19 14.47
CA GLU A 87 21.61 -10.32 14.89
C GLU A 87 22.10 -11.13 13.69
N ASN A 88 21.21 -11.49 12.76
CA ASN A 88 21.57 -12.24 11.56
C ASN A 88 22.48 -11.45 10.63
N ARG A 89 22.24 -10.14 10.45
CA ARG A 89 23.12 -9.28 9.65
C ARG A 89 24.52 -9.22 10.25
N ASN A 90 24.63 -9.03 11.56
CA ASN A 90 25.92 -9.01 12.24
C ASN A 90 26.65 -10.35 12.06
N ALA A 91 25.97 -11.47 12.26
CA ALA A 91 26.54 -12.81 12.07
C ALA A 91 27.06 -13.03 10.63
N LEU A 92 26.35 -12.53 9.61
CA LEU A 92 26.78 -12.58 8.21
C LEU A 92 28.00 -11.68 7.92
N CYS A 93 28.08 -10.49 8.51
CA CYS A 93 29.23 -9.61 8.37
C CYS A 93 30.48 -10.20 9.07
N TYR A 94 30.33 -10.74 10.28
CA TYR A 94 31.45 -11.36 11.01
C TYR A 94 31.93 -12.66 10.35
N SER A 95 31.05 -13.46 9.73
CA SER A 95 31.46 -14.67 9.01
C SER A 95 32.16 -14.36 7.68
N SER A 96 31.84 -13.23 7.04
CA SER A 96 32.55 -12.77 5.83
C SER A 96 33.99 -12.31 6.08
N GLU A 97 34.33 -11.89 7.31
CA GLU A 97 35.70 -11.50 7.67
C GLU A 97 36.60 -12.70 8.03
N LEU A 98 35.99 -13.85 8.34
CA LEU A 98 36.69 -15.05 8.84
C LEU A 98 36.68 -16.26 7.87
N SER A 99 36.04 -16.16 6.69
CA SER A 99 35.95 -17.28 5.75
C SER A 99 36.67 -17.02 4.42
N GLU A 100 37.86 -17.60 4.26
CA GLU A 100 38.46 -17.90 2.93
C GLU A 100 37.68 -19.01 2.19
N GLN A 101 36.62 -19.56 2.79
CA GLN A 101 35.76 -20.61 2.24
C GLN A 101 34.27 -20.21 2.26
N GLY A 102 33.92 -19.18 1.51
CA GLY A 102 32.82 -19.19 0.52
C GLY A 102 31.37 -19.54 0.89
N GLN A 103 30.98 -19.75 2.15
CA GLN A 103 29.56 -19.88 2.52
C GLN A 103 29.00 -18.53 3.01
N GLN A 104 28.92 -17.58 2.08
CA GLN A 104 28.01 -16.45 2.24
C GLN A 104 26.58 -17.02 2.38
N GLY A 105 25.76 -16.44 3.26
CA GLY A 105 24.33 -16.71 3.26
C GLY A 105 23.74 -16.25 1.92
N VAL A 106 23.77 -17.13 0.91
CA VAL A 106 23.32 -16.82 -0.44
C VAL A 106 21.81 -16.82 -0.40
N PHE A 107 21.21 -15.63 -0.31
CA PHE A 107 19.85 -15.45 -0.80
C PHE A 107 19.84 -15.92 -2.25
N GLU A 108 18.89 -16.78 -2.62
CA GLU A 108 18.76 -17.21 -4.01
C GLU A 108 18.71 -15.99 -4.93
N ALA A 109 19.41 -16.08 -6.06
CA ALA A 109 19.43 -14.99 -7.02
C ALA A 109 18.02 -14.79 -7.58
N ILE A 110 17.46 -13.59 -7.36
CA ILE A 110 16.13 -13.21 -7.82
C ILE A 110 16.24 -12.65 -9.24
N GLY A 111 15.50 -13.24 -10.17
CA GLY A 111 15.37 -12.80 -11.55
C GLY A 111 14.21 -11.83 -11.79
N PRO A 112 14.25 -11.05 -12.88
CA PRO A 112 13.17 -10.13 -13.23
C PRO A 112 11.85 -10.84 -13.59
N GLU A 113 11.90 -12.09 -14.04
CA GLU A 113 10.72 -12.89 -14.38
C GLU A 113 10.11 -13.61 -13.17
N ASP A 114 10.77 -13.60 -12.03
CA ASP A 114 10.24 -14.23 -10.83
C ASP A 114 9.01 -13.47 -10.34
N VAL A 115 8.05 -14.22 -9.79
CA VAL A 115 6.84 -13.65 -9.22
C VAL A 115 7.21 -12.84 -7.98
N ALA A 116 6.89 -11.55 -8.00
CA ALA A 116 7.11 -10.64 -6.89
C ALA A 116 5.94 -10.63 -5.91
N THR A 117 4.71 -10.69 -6.45
CA THR A 117 3.50 -10.52 -5.65
C THR A 117 2.26 -11.07 -6.34
N LEU A 118 1.29 -11.49 -5.54
CA LEU A 118 -0.08 -11.75 -5.95
C LEU A 118 -0.99 -10.61 -5.48
N ILE A 119 -1.74 -10.03 -6.41
CA ILE A 119 -2.79 -9.05 -6.10
C ILE A 119 -4.15 -9.66 -6.41
N TYR A 120 -4.96 -9.82 -5.36
CA TYR A 120 -6.29 -10.41 -5.51
C TYR A 120 -7.33 -9.37 -5.91
N THR A 121 -8.18 -9.76 -6.87
CA THR A 121 -9.34 -8.99 -7.33
C THR A 121 -10.62 -9.76 -7.04
N SER A 122 -11.75 -9.08 -6.88
CA SER A 122 -13.04 -9.69 -6.51
C SER A 122 -13.53 -10.75 -7.50
N GLY A 123 -13.02 -10.76 -8.73
CA GLY A 123 -13.42 -11.69 -9.78
C GLY A 123 -14.90 -11.51 -10.19
N THR A 124 -15.25 -11.94 -11.40
CA THR A 124 -16.64 -11.90 -11.87
C THR A 124 -17.51 -13.03 -11.31
N GLY A 125 -16.89 -14.05 -10.70
CA GLY A 125 -17.56 -15.25 -10.17
C GLY A 125 -17.64 -15.32 -8.65
N GLY A 126 -17.38 -14.23 -7.92
CA GLY A 126 -17.41 -14.19 -6.46
C GLY A 126 -16.18 -14.80 -5.76
N THR A 127 -15.37 -15.60 -6.45
CA THR A 127 -14.09 -16.11 -5.95
C THR A 127 -12.94 -15.15 -6.29
N PRO A 128 -12.13 -14.74 -5.30
CA PRO A 128 -10.98 -13.88 -5.54
C PRO A 128 -9.98 -14.51 -6.53
N LYS A 129 -9.51 -13.74 -7.51
CA LYS A 129 -8.48 -14.18 -8.47
C LYS A 129 -7.16 -13.48 -8.20
N GLY A 130 -6.11 -14.27 -8.00
CA GLY A 130 -4.74 -13.78 -7.77
C GLY A 130 -4.04 -13.41 -9.09
N VAL A 131 -3.82 -12.12 -9.32
CA VAL A 131 -3.03 -11.64 -10.45
C VAL A 131 -1.55 -11.76 -10.07
N MET A 132 -0.82 -12.59 -10.81
CA MET A 132 0.64 -12.73 -10.66
C MET A 132 1.34 -11.53 -11.29
N LEU A 133 2.13 -10.81 -10.50
CA LEU A 133 3.00 -9.75 -10.98
C LEU A 133 4.46 -10.13 -10.72
N THR A 134 5.25 -10.11 -11.78
CA THR A 134 6.70 -10.33 -11.73
C THR A 134 7.44 -9.06 -11.30
N HIS A 135 8.71 -9.19 -10.92
CA HIS A 135 9.58 -8.03 -10.72
C HIS A 135 9.63 -7.12 -11.97
N ARG A 136 9.69 -7.71 -13.17
CA ARG A 136 9.68 -6.99 -14.45
C ARG A 136 8.40 -6.19 -14.65
N ASN A 137 7.24 -6.71 -14.26
CA ASN A 137 5.98 -5.96 -14.38
C ASN A 137 6.01 -4.69 -13.52
N LEU A 138 6.52 -4.78 -12.29
CA LEU A 138 6.63 -3.65 -11.38
C LEU A 138 7.68 -2.63 -11.85
N LEU A 139 8.85 -3.11 -12.29
CA LEU A 139 9.91 -2.26 -12.85
C LEU A 139 9.45 -1.54 -14.12
N HIS A 140 8.65 -2.19 -14.96
CA HIS A 140 8.06 -1.53 -16.13
C HIS A 140 7.21 -0.32 -15.72
N GLN A 141 6.37 -0.43 -14.68
CA GLN A 141 5.59 0.72 -14.20
C GLN A 141 6.50 1.85 -13.71
N ILE A 142 7.51 1.52 -12.90
CA ILE A 142 8.46 2.50 -12.36
C ILE A 142 9.18 3.26 -13.49
N ASN A 143 9.67 2.55 -14.51
CA ASN A 143 10.44 3.15 -15.59
C ASN A 143 9.60 4.02 -16.54
N ASN A 144 8.29 3.76 -16.66
CA ASN A 144 7.42 4.48 -17.59
C ASN A 144 6.61 5.59 -16.92
N LEU A 145 6.44 5.57 -15.59
CA LEU A 145 5.64 6.58 -14.89
C LEU A 145 6.22 8.00 -15.04
N TRP A 146 7.55 8.10 -15.21
CA TRP A 146 8.26 9.35 -15.48
C TRP A 146 7.72 10.13 -16.69
N GLU A 147 7.29 9.45 -17.75
CA GLU A 147 6.79 10.07 -18.99
C GLU A 147 5.51 10.89 -18.75
N ILE A 148 4.71 10.47 -17.77
CA ILE A 148 3.43 11.12 -17.42
C ILE A 148 3.62 12.04 -16.22
N VAL A 149 4.53 11.68 -15.31
CA VAL A 149 4.77 12.35 -14.04
C VAL A 149 6.28 12.63 -13.93
N PRO A 150 6.77 13.73 -14.52
CA PRO A 150 8.20 14.08 -14.55
C PRO A 150 8.64 14.69 -13.21
N ALA A 151 8.36 13.98 -12.11
CA ALA A 151 8.62 14.45 -10.76
C ALA A 151 10.09 14.30 -10.39
N VAL A 152 10.67 15.30 -9.73
CA VAL A 152 12.10 15.38 -9.42
C VAL A 152 12.37 15.25 -7.92
N PRO A 153 13.61 14.90 -7.51
CA PRO A 153 13.99 14.98 -6.10
C PRO A 153 13.67 16.36 -5.51
N GLY A 154 12.99 16.37 -4.36
CA GLY A 154 12.45 17.59 -3.73
C GLY A 154 10.94 17.78 -3.94
N ASP A 155 10.35 17.12 -4.94
CA ASP A 155 8.90 17.06 -5.08
C ASP A 155 8.27 16.26 -3.93
N ARG A 156 6.96 16.48 -3.77
CA ARG A 156 6.15 15.88 -2.71
C ARG A 156 4.91 15.26 -3.29
N PHE A 157 4.71 13.98 -3.01
CA PHE A 157 3.49 13.25 -3.30
C PHE A 157 2.62 13.16 -2.06
N LEU A 158 1.32 13.35 -2.25
CA LEU A 158 0.31 13.09 -1.24
C LEU A 158 -0.51 11.86 -1.63
N SER A 159 -0.42 10.82 -0.80
CA SER A 159 -0.99 9.50 -1.06
C SER A 159 -2.07 9.15 -0.06
N MET A 160 -3.20 8.65 -0.58
CA MET A 160 -4.34 8.28 0.24
C MET A 160 -4.90 6.90 -0.07
N LEU A 161 -4.40 6.26 -1.12
CA LEU A 161 -4.87 4.93 -1.49
C LEU A 161 -4.11 3.89 -0.69
N PRO A 162 -4.69 2.71 -0.48
CA PRO A 162 -3.99 1.66 0.26
C PRO A 162 -2.76 1.11 -0.49
N PRO A 163 -1.59 0.97 0.16
CA PRO A 163 -0.34 0.50 -0.48
C PRO A 163 -0.38 -0.92 -1.05
N TRP A 164 -1.39 -1.71 -0.71
CA TRP A 164 -1.59 -3.06 -1.25
C TRP A 164 -2.29 -3.06 -2.62
N HIS A 165 -2.87 -1.94 -3.07
CA HIS A 165 -3.40 -1.81 -4.42
C HIS A 165 -2.28 -1.56 -5.44
N ALA A 166 -2.39 -2.20 -6.61
CA ALA A 166 -1.37 -2.14 -7.67
C ALA A 166 -0.98 -0.70 -8.06
N TYR A 167 -1.97 0.21 -8.15
CA TYR A 167 -1.74 1.60 -8.58
C TYR A 167 -0.92 2.40 -7.56
N GLU A 168 -1.36 2.43 -6.29
CA GLU A 168 -0.63 3.10 -5.21
C GLU A 168 0.77 2.50 -5.08
N ARG A 169 0.87 1.17 -5.03
CA ARG A 169 2.13 0.46 -4.83
C ARG A 169 3.17 0.77 -5.91
N SER A 170 2.74 0.81 -7.17
CA SER A 170 3.65 1.13 -8.29
C SER A 170 4.15 2.57 -8.19
N THR A 171 3.28 3.48 -7.76
CA THR A 171 3.63 4.89 -7.60
C THR A 171 4.54 5.10 -6.38
N GLU A 172 4.31 4.41 -5.26
CA GLU A 172 5.23 4.42 -4.11
C GLU A 172 6.62 3.93 -4.51
N TYR A 173 6.71 2.84 -5.28
CA TYR A 173 8.00 2.36 -5.76
C TYR A 173 8.69 3.37 -6.69
N PHE A 174 7.94 4.05 -7.55
CA PHE A 174 8.46 5.16 -8.34
C PHE A 174 9.02 6.28 -7.45
N ILE A 175 8.25 6.72 -6.45
CA ILE A 175 8.64 7.78 -5.52
C ILE A 175 9.93 7.41 -4.77
N PHE A 176 9.99 6.19 -4.21
CA PHE A 176 11.15 5.72 -3.46
C PHE A 176 12.40 5.55 -4.33
N THR A 177 12.25 5.07 -5.57
CA THR A 177 13.39 4.89 -6.48
C THR A 177 13.95 6.20 -7.02
N HIS A 178 13.16 7.27 -7.03
CA HIS A 178 13.57 8.60 -7.50
C HIS A 178 13.97 9.54 -6.35
N GLY A 179 13.98 9.07 -5.09
CA GLY A 179 14.35 9.90 -3.93
C GLY A 179 13.36 11.04 -3.67
N ILE A 180 12.08 10.82 -4.01
CA ILE A 180 11.00 11.81 -3.87
C ILE A 180 10.34 11.63 -2.50
N GLN A 181 9.80 12.71 -1.94
CA GLN A 181 9.12 12.65 -0.65
C GLN A 181 7.67 12.13 -0.80
N GLN A 182 7.34 11.14 0.02
CA GLN A 182 6.01 10.58 0.16
C GLN A 182 5.31 11.10 1.43
N VAL A 183 4.06 11.53 1.32
CA VAL A 183 3.22 11.93 2.46
C VAL A 183 1.93 11.11 2.44
N TYR A 184 1.66 10.38 3.53
CA TYR A 184 0.44 9.61 3.69
C TYR A 184 -0.69 10.44 4.29
N THR A 185 -1.89 10.34 3.71
CA THR A 185 -3.12 10.99 4.18
C THR A 185 -4.31 10.04 4.10
N THR A 186 -5.47 10.53 4.53
CA THR A 186 -6.78 9.88 4.34
C THR A 186 -7.76 10.89 3.79
N VAL A 187 -8.88 10.45 3.23
CA VAL A 187 -9.96 11.35 2.76
C VAL A 187 -10.40 12.33 3.87
N LYS A 188 -10.35 11.91 5.14
CA LYS A 188 -10.69 12.74 6.29
C LYS A 188 -9.70 13.90 6.50
N HIS A 189 -8.41 13.65 6.32
CA HIS A 189 -7.35 14.62 6.59
C HIS A 189 -6.90 15.38 5.34
N LEU A 190 -7.34 14.95 4.15
CA LEU A 190 -6.93 15.47 2.84
C LEU A 190 -6.90 17.00 2.78
N LYS A 191 -7.97 17.68 3.24
CA LYS A 191 -8.01 19.15 3.20
C LYS A 191 -6.90 19.79 4.04
N ALA A 192 -6.68 19.31 5.26
CA ALA A 192 -5.68 19.86 6.17
C ALA A 192 -4.27 19.56 5.64
N ASP A 193 -4.05 18.33 5.16
CA ASP A 193 -2.75 17.89 4.66
C ASP A 193 -2.38 18.58 3.35
N LEU A 194 -3.34 18.88 2.48
CA LEU A 194 -3.10 19.73 1.30
C LEU A 194 -2.60 21.11 1.70
N GLN A 195 -3.20 21.73 2.72
CA GLN A 195 -2.79 23.06 3.19
C GLN A 195 -1.41 23.01 3.84
N GLN A 196 -1.15 22.01 4.68
CA GLN A 196 0.10 21.87 5.42
C GLN A 196 1.28 21.47 4.53
N HIS A 197 1.09 20.46 3.67
CA HIS A 197 2.19 19.85 2.93
C HIS A 197 2.36 20.44 1.53
N GLN A 198 1.37 21.14 0.96
CA GLN A 198 1.43 21.73 -0.38
C GLN A 198 2.13 20.77 -1.38
N PRO A 199 1.55 19.58 -1.63
CA PRO A 199 2.18 18.59 -2.47
C PRO A 199 2.19 19.03 -3.93
N HIS A 200 3.18 18.54 -4.68
CA HIS A 200 3.29 18.76 -6.12
C HIS A 200 2.37 17.79 -6.88
N TYR A 201 2.23 16.58 -6.35
CA TYR A 201 1.42 15.51 -6.93
C TYR A 201 0.50 14.90 -5.88
N ILE A 202 -0.69 14.47 -6.30
CA ILE A 202 -1.65 13.75 -5.44
C ILE A 202 -1.99 12.45 -6.13
N ILE A 203 -1.83 11.33 -5.43
CA ILE A 203 -2.32 10.03 -5.89
C ILE A 203 -3.79 9.93 -5.50
N SER A 204 -4.65 9.85 -6.51
CA SER A 204 -6.10 9.88 -6.29
C SER A 204 -6.86 9.06 -7.32
N VAL A 205 -8.15 8.90 -7.08
CA VAL A 205 -9.11 8.17 -7.92
C VAL A 205 -10.37 9.03 -8.12
N PRO A 206 -11.17 8.80 -9.19
CA PRO A 206 -12.35 9.62 -9.50
C PRO A 206 -13.28 9.85 -8.30
N LEU A 207 -13.53 8.81 -7.50
CA LEU A 207 -14.40 8.87 -6.33
C LEU A 207 -13.98 9.93 -5.29
N VAL A 208 -12.68 10.18 -5.13
CA VAL A 208 -12.18 11.21 -4.20
C VAL A 208 -12.57 12.60 -4.71
N TYR A 209 -12.39 12.86 -6.01
CA TYR A 209 -12.77 14.12 -6.64
C TYR A 209 -14.28 14.33 -6.61
N GLU A 210 -15.07 13.28 -6.85
CA GLU A 210 -16.54 13.32 -6.72
C GLU A 210 -16.98 13.67 -5.29
N THR A 211 -16.31 13.10 -4.28
CA THR A 211 -16.59 13.37 -2.87
C THR A 211 -16.25 14.82 -2.51
N LEU A 212 -15.09 15.30 -2.94
CA LEU A 212 -14.66 16.70 -2.75
C LEU A 212 -15.63 17.66 -3.43
N TYR A 213 -15.96 17.39 -4.69
CA TYR A 213 -16.92 18.18 -5.47
C TYR A 213 -18.27 18.26 -4.76
N SER A 214 -18.82 17.12 -4.34
CA SER A 214 -20.11 17.05 -3.64
C SER A 214 -20.08 17.83 -2.31
N SER A 215 -18.98 17.75 -1.58
CA SER A 215 -18.80 18.51 -0.33
C SER A 215 -18.73 20.02 -0.58
N ILE A 216 -18.04 20.46 -1.64
CA ILE A 216 -17.94 21.87 -2.04
C ILE A 216 -19.32 22.39 -2.46
N GLN A 217 -20.05 21.65 -3.30
CA GLN A 217 -21.40 22.02 -3.74
C GLN A 217 -22.34 22.18 -2.55
N ARG A 218 -22.33 21.22 -1.61
CA ARG A 218 -23.14 21.33 -0.38
C ARG A 218 -22.78 22.56 0.44
N GLN A 219 -21.49 22.92 0.53
CA GLN A 219 -21.05 24.11 1.26
C GLN A 219 -21.49 25.41 0.58
N ILE A 220 -21.49 25.44 -0.76
CA ILE A 220 -21.97 26.57 -1.56
C ILE A 220 -23.48 26.77 -1.36
N SER A 221 -24.28 25.71 -1.52
CA SER A 221 -25.74 25.78 -1.36
C SER A 221 -26.20 26.06 0.07
N ALA A 222 -25.36 25.77 1.07
CA ALA A 222 -25.64 26.14 2.46
C ALA A 222 -25.24 27.59 2.80
N SER A 223 -24.65 28.34 1.85
CA SER A 223 -24.19 29.71 2.07
C SER A 223 -25.28 30.75 1.77
N SER A 224 -25.04 32.03 2.11
CA SER A 224 -25.99 33.10 1.78
C SER A 224 -26.21 33.22 0.26
N PRO A 225 -27.40 33.63 -0.23
CA PRO A 225 -27.69 33.72 -1.66
C PRO A 225 -26.68 34.54 -2.48
N ALA A 226 -26.15 35.63 -1.89
CA ALA A 226 -25.12 36.45 -2.53
C ALA A 226 -23.79 35.66 -2.73
N ARG A 227 -23.35 34.92 -1.71
CA ARG A 227 -22.13 34.08 -1.79
C ARG A 227 -22.31 32.93 -2.76
N GLU A 228 -23.47 32.26 -2.74
CA GLU A 228 -23.79 31.19 -3.68
C GLU A 228 -23.76 31.69 -5.13
N THR A 229 -24.41 32.83 -5.41
CA THR A 229 -24.43 33.44 -6.75
C THR A 229 -23.02 33.77 -7.24
N VAL A 230 -22.18 34.37 -6.39
CA VAL A 230 -20.79 34.69 -6.72
C VAL A 230 -19.99 33.41 -6.98
N ALA A 231 -20.10 32.39 -6.12
CA ALA A 231 -19.37 31.14 -6.28
C ALA A 231 -19.74 30.43 -7.59
N LEU A 232 -21.04 30.32 -7.91
CA LEU A 232 -21.51 29.70 -9.15
C LEU A 232 -21.07 30.47 -10.40
N ALA A 233 -21.09 31.81 -10.36
CA ALA A 233 -20.57 32.63 -11.44
C ALA A 233 -19.07 32.39 -11.69
N LEU A 234 -18.26 32.37 -10.63
CA LEU A 234 -16.82 32.10 -10.73
C LEU A 234 -16.53 30.69 -11.27
N ILE A 235 -17.26 29.67 -10.80
CA ILE A 235 -17.15 28.30 -11.33
C ILE A 235 -17.48 28.27 -12.82
N LYS A 236 -18.56 28.93 -13.24
CA LYS A 236 -18.96 28.98 -14.66
C LYS A 236 -17.88 29.65 -15.53
N ILE A 237 -17.33 30.77 -15.09
CA ILE A 237 -16.23 31.45 -15.78
C ILE A 237 -15.02 30.52 -15.89
N SER A 238 -14.65 29.84 -14.80
CA SER A 238 -13.54 28.89 -14.79
C SER A 238 -13.75 27.73 -15.77
N LEU A 239 -14.97 27.19 -15.87
CA LEU A 239 -15.28 26.10 -16.80
C LEU A 239 -15.17 26.56 -18.27
N LEU A 240 -15.73 27.74 -18.59
CA LEU A 240 -15.61 28.33 -19.93
C LEU A 240 -14.15 28.60 -20.30
N PHE A 241 -13.35 29.10 -19.36
CA PHE A 241 -11.92 29.30 -19.57
C PHE A 241 -11.20 27.98 -19.87
N MET A 242 -11.46 26.92 -19.09
CA MET A 242 -10.85 25.61 -19.30
C MET A 242 -11.25 24.99 -20.64
N GLU A 243 -12.48 25.19 -21.09
CA GLU A 243 -12.95 24.74 -22.41
C GLU A 243 -12.25 25.49 -23.54
N ALA A 244 -12.19 26.82 -23.47
CA ALA A 244 -11.48 27.64 -24.44
C ALA A 244 -9.97 27.32 -24.49
N LYS A 245 -9.35 27.12 -23.32
CA LYS A 245 -7.94 26.73 -23.20
C LYS A 245 -7.64 25.40 -23.89
N LYS A 246 -8.50 24.39 -23.72
CA LYS A 246 -8.38 23.11 -24.42
C LYS A 246 -8.47 23.25 -25.94
N ILE A 247 -9.26 24.19 -26.47
CA ILE A 247 -9.34 24.41 -27.92
C ILE A 247 -8.06 25.08 -28.43
N TYR A 248 -7.47 25.98 -27.64
CA TYR A 248 -6.31 26.77 -28.03
C TYR A 248 -4.95 26.06 -27.88
N GLU A 249 -4.81 25.20 -26.86
CA GLU A 249 -3.55 24.52 -26.51
C GLU A 249 -3.44 23.07 -27.05
N VAL A 250 -4.39 22.63 -27.87
CA VAL A 250 -4.28 21.39 -28.66
C VAL A 250 -3.50 21.67 -29.94
#